data_AF-A0A3D1YMA9-F1
#
_entry.id   AF-A0A3D1YMA9-F1
#
_cell.length_a   1.000
_cell.length_b   1.000
_cell.length_c   1.000
_cell.angle_alpha   90.00
_cell.angle_beta   90.00
_cell.angle_gamma   90.00
#
_symmetry.space_group_name_H-M   'P 1'
#
loop_
_entity.id
_entity.type
_entity.pdbx_description
1 polymer ?
#
loop_
_entity_poly.entity_id
_entity_poly.type
_entity_poly.pdbx_seq_one_letter_code
_entity_poly.pdbx_strand_id
1 'polypeptide(L)'
;MSQQFKEQGGAATMDPSPLVRRLTSNLASYLNSERKLIKRRLKAEKARKKEGRPHVVDYFHQVEDGYSHLASQVLEQFADRYDIELRCHMVRGPEGKNAPDAALLLKLSQYDSALIADEYGLKFPIGSNLPSPEAVSQANALLANAPQADLPRLMATVGDALWSGDEAALATLADEHGCASPENTEARLNAATALRAQLKHYSGAMFHYEGEWYWGVDRLHYLEARLAELGADRQSDQPYITQCPEVSVDGVHNASDLTLEFFPSLRSPYTSIVFDETIELADKTGVNLSMRPVLPMVMRGVPATREKGMYIFSDTAREARRRGVAYGNMYDPIGNPVRRCYSLYPWAVSQGKGNELLSGFLKHAFALGVNTNNNRGLKRVVESAGLSWSEAKKHLGETEWEALLETNRLSMYEGGLWGVPSYRLIDAQGQTHLEIWGQDRLWLVAREIRRLHNARSAS
;
A
#
# COMPACT_ATOMS: atom_id res chain seq x y z
N MET A 1 12.11 17.70 22.54
CA MET A 1 11.82 16.90 23.75
C MET A 1 11.06 15.66 23.33
N SER A 2 11.59 14.48 23.64
CA SER A 2 11.04 13.17 23.28
C SER A 2 9.62 13.01 23.81
N GLN A 3 8.61 12.97 22.95
CA GLN A 3 7.37 12.30 23.32
C GLN A 3 7.73 10.83 23.54
N GLN A 4 7.79 10.40 24.81
CA GLN A 4 7.90 8.99 25.15
C GLN A 4 6.69 8.28 24.56
N PHE A 5 6.91 7.51 23.49
CA PHE A 5 5.86 6.73 22.85
C PHE A 5 5.37 5.65 23.81
N LYS A 6 4.06 5.67 24.09
CA LYS A 6 3.41 4.76 25.04
C LYS A 6 3.26 3.36 24.41
N GLU A 7 3.74 2.33 25.12
CA GLU A 7 3.57 0.94 24.72
C GLU A 7 2.09 0.56 24.62
N GLN A 8 1.67 0.02 23.47
CA GLN A 8 0.24 -0.21 23.17
C GLN A 8 -0.27 -1.61 23.53
N GLY A 9 0.62 -2.55 23.86
CA GLY A 9 0.28 -3.93 24.18
C GLY A 9 -0.33 -4.75 23.02
N GLY A 10 -0.51 -6.06 23.24
CA GLY A 10 -1.20 -6.96 22.30
C GLY A 10 -0.50 -7.13 20.94
N ALA A 11 -1.25 -7.09 19.84
CA ALA A 11 -0.71 -7.19 18.47
C ALA A 11 0.18 -5.99 18.06
N ALA A 12 0.22 -4.94 18.89
CA ALA A 12 1.02 -3.73 18.70
C ALA A 12 2.15 -3.59 19.74
N THR A 13 2.50 -4.65 20.47
CA THR A 13 3.65 -4.66 21.38
C THR A 13 4.95 -4.39 20.62
N MET A 14 5.75 -3.43 21.11
CA MET A 14 6.99 -3.01 20.46
C MET A 14 8.14 -4.01 20.61
N ASP A 15 8.05 -4.95 21.56
CA ASP A 15 9.00 -6.06 21.72
C ASP A 15 8.32 -7.33 22.29
N PRO A 16 7.70 -8.17 21.46
CA PRO A 16 7.02 -9.37 21.93
C PRO A 16 8.01 -10.39 22.52
N SER A 17 7.56 -11.12 23.54
CA SER A 17 8.36 -12.20 24.14
C SER A 17 8.76 -13.26 23.09
N PRO A 18 9.88 -13.99 23.29
CA PRO A 18 10.37 -14.94 22.29
C PRO A 18 9.33 -16.00 21.86
N LEU A 19 8.50 -16.44 22.81
CA LEU A 19 7.47 -17.45 22.57
C LEU A 19 6.30 -16.88 21.77
N VAL A 20 5.81 -15.69 22.15
CA VAL A 20 4.76 -14.97 21.39
C VAL A 20 5.22 -14.71 19.97
N ARG A 21 6.44 -14.19 19.79
CA ARG A 21 7.04 -13.90 18.47
C ARG A 21 7.09 -15.14 17.59
N ARG A 22 7.54 -16.28 18.12
CA ARG A 22 7.61 -17.54 17.36
C ARG A 22 6.21 -18.00 16.93
N LEU A 23 5.24 -17.95 17.84
CA LEU A 23 3.86 -18.36 17.55
C LEU A 23 3.20 -17.46 16.51
N THR A 24 3.27 -16.14 16.68
CA THR A 24 2.67 -15.18 15.75
C THR A 24 3.31 -15.27 14.36
N SER A 25 4.63 -15.43 14.30
CA SER A 25 5.37 -15.59 13.04
C SER A 25 4.99 -16.86 12.28
N ASN A 26 4.91 -18.00 12.98
CA ASN A 26 4.49 -19.26 12.38
C ASN A 26 3.03 -19.20 11.89
N LEU A 27 2.15 -18.57 12.68
CA LEU A 27 0.75 -18.38 12.30
C LEU A 27 0.63 -17.47 11.06
N ALA A 28 1.33 -16.34 11.05
CA ALA A 28 1.35 -15.42 9.90
C ALA A 28 1.89 -16.12 8.65
N SER A 29 2.98 -16.89 8.78
CA SER A 29 3.56 -17.65 7.67
C SER A 29 2.58 -18.68 7.11
N TYR A 30 1.91 -19.43 7.99
CA TYR A 30 0.90 -20.40 7.58
C TYR A 30 -0.31 -19.75 6.90
N LEU A 31 -0.85 -18.66 7.49
CA LEU A 31 -2.04 -17.98 6.99
C LEU A 31 -1.82 -17.31 5.63
N ASN A 32 -0.61 -16.80 5.38
CA ASN A 32 -0.27 -16.11 4.14
C ASN A 32 0.39 -17.03 3.08
N SER A 33 0.54 -18.32 3.37
CA SER A 33 1.04 -19.30 2.41
C SER A 33 0.07 -19.49 1.24
N GLU A 34 0.63 -19.70 0.04
CA GLU A 34 -0.14 -19.94 -1.18
C GLU A 34 -1.07 -21.16 -1.05
N ARG A 35 -0.57 -22.25 -0.46
CA ARG A 35 -1.38 -23.44 -0.18
C ARG A 35 -2.62 -23.12 0.66
N LYS A 36 -2.48 -22.25 1.67
CA LYS A 36 -3.61 -21.84 2.52
C LYS A 36 -4.58 -20.94 1.75
N LEU A 37 -4.06 -20.02 0.93
CA LEU A 37 -4.86 -19.17 0.06
C LEU A 37 -5.71 -20.00 -0.90
N ILE A 38 -5.10 -20.92 -1.66
CA ILE A 38 -5.80 -21.79 -2.62
C ILE A 38 -6.86 -22.62 -1.89
N LYS A 39 -6.52 -23.21 -0.73
CA LYS A 39 -7.50 -23.96 0.07
C LYS A 39 -8.68 -23.10 0.54
N ARG A 40 -8.45 -21.83 0.89
CA ARG A 40 -9.52 -20.89 1.27
C ARG A 40 -10.42 -20.59 0.07
N ARG A 41 -9.83 -20.26 -1.09
CA ARG A 41 -10.58 -20.01 -2.34
C ARG A 41 -11.45 -21.21 -2.71
N LEU A 42 -10.87 -22.41 -2.80
CA LEU A 42 -11.60 -23.63 -3.13
C LEU A 42 -12.75 -23.92 -2.15
N LYS A 43 -12.53 -23.69 -0.84
CA LYS A 43 -13.57 -23.86 0.17
C LYS A 43 -14.71 -22.85 -0.02
N ALA A 44 -14.39 -21.59 -0.27
CA ALA A 44 -15.37 -20.53 -0.48
C ALA A 44 -16.21 -20.80 -1.74
N GLU A 45 -15.56 -21.14 -2.86
CA GLU A 45 -16.27 -21.48 -4.11
C GLU A 45 -17.14 -22.73 -3.99
N LYS A 46 -16.69 -23.75 -3.25
CA LYS A 46 -17.51 -24.93 -2.97
C LYS A 46 -18.76 -24.57 -2.16
N ALA A 47 -18.64 -23.67 -1.19
CA ALA A 47 -19.77 -23.19 -0.40
C ALA A 47 -20.75 -22.39 -1.27
N ARG A 48 -20.25 -21.43 -2.05
CA ARG A 48 -21.04 -20.62 -3.00
C ARG A 48 -21.86 -21.49 -3.96
N LYS A 49 -21.20 -22.47 -4.62
CA LYS A 49 -21.86 -23.39 -5.56
C LYS A 49 -22.90 -24.27 -4.87
N LYS A 50 -22.61 -24.76 -3.66
CA LYS A 50 -23.57 -25.56 -2.86
C LYS A 50 -24.82 -24.75 -2.50
N GLU A 51 -24.66 -23.47 -2.22
CA GLU A 51 -25.74 -22.55 -1.85
C GLU A 51 -26.47 -21.97 -3.07
N GLY A 52 -26.02 -22.26 -4.29
CA GLY A 52 -26.59 -21.70 -5.52
C GLY A 52 -26.41 -20.18 -5.64
N ARG A 53 -25.45 -19.59 -4.92
CA ARG A 53 -25.24 -18.13 -4.92
C ARG A 53 -24.55 -17.67 -6.21
N PRO A 54 -24.96 -16.52 -6.79
CA PRO A 54 -24.20 -15.88 -7.86
C PRO A 54 -22.83 -15.43 -7.35
N HIS A 55 -21.95 -15.02 -8.26
CA HIS A 55 -20.74 -14.31 -7.89
C HIS A 55 -21.13 -12.93 -7.38
N VAL A 56 -20.91 -12.63 -6.09
CA VAL A 56 -21.23 -11.32 -5.51
C VAL A 56 -19.94 -10.60 -5.16
N VAL A 57 -19.76 -9.40 -5.72
CA VAL A 57 -18.63 -8.52 -5.40
C VAL A 57 -19.16 -7.32 -4.63
N ASP A 58 -18.70 -7.14 -3.39
CA ASP A 58 -19.00 -5.94 -2.61
C ASP A 58 -17.90 -4.88 -2.86
N TYR A 59 -18.26 -3.69 -3.31
CA TYR A 59 -17.37 -2.54 -3.46
C TYR A 59 -17.68 -1.49 -2.40
N PHE A 60 -16.66 -0.98 -1.70
CA PHE A 60 -16.80 0.00 -0.62
C PHE A 60 -16.20 1.33 -1.06
N HIS A 61 -17.06 2.31 -1.31
CA HIS A 61 -16.75 3.61 -1.87
C HIS A 61 -16.71 4.70 -0.79
N GLN A 62 -15.63 5.48 -0.75
CA GLN A 62 -15.50 6.66 0.10
C GLN A 62 -15.40 7.90 -0.81
N VAL A 63 -16.35 8.83 -0.75
CA VAL A 63 -16.47 9.89 -1.78
C VAL A 63 -15.27 10.84 -1.79
N GLU A 64 -14.70 11.13 -0.62
CA GLU A 64 -13.55 12.02 -0.45
C GLU A 64 -12.19 11.32 -0.60
N ASP A 65 -12.16 10.06 -1.04
CA ASP A 65 -10.94 9.30 -1.31
C ASP A 65 -10.64 9.20 -2.81
N GLY A 66 -9.49 9.74 -3.26
CA GLY A 66 -9.12 9.76 -4.68
C GLY A 66 -9.07 8.36 -5.30
N TYR A 67 -8.63 7.35 -4.55
CA TYR A 67 -8.61 5.96 -5.03
C TYR A 67 -10.01 5.40 -5.24
N SER A 68 -10.98 5.85 -4.45
CA SER A 68 -12.38 5.47 -4.62
C SER A 68 -12.96 6.09 -5.89
N HIS A 69 -12.56 7.31 -6.24
CA HIS A 69 -12.95 7.93 -7.50
C HIS A 69 -12.32 7.25 -8.72
N LEU A 70 -11.03 6.87 -8.68
CA LEU A 70 -10.44 6.08 -9.76
C LEU A 70 -11.14 4.73 -9.92
N ALA A 71 -11.42 4.05 -8.81
CA ALA A 71 -12.14 2.78 -8.84
C ALA A 71 -13.60 2.94 -9.32
N SER A 72 -14.27 4.09 -9.09
CA SER A 72 -15.65 4.28 -9.54
C SER A 72 -15.78 4.34 -11.06
N GLN A 73 -14.77 4.88 -11.75
CA GLN A 73 -14.73 4.99 -13.21
C GLN A 73 -14.73 3.63 -13.95
N VAL A 74 -14.35 2.53 -13.27
CA VAL A 74 -14.30 1.19 -13.87
C VAL A 74 -15.46 0.28 -13.46
N LEU A 75 -16.35 0.71 -12.56
CA LEU A 75 -17.37 -0.18 -11.97
C LEU A 75 -18.41 -0.68 -12.97
N GLU A 76 -18.89 0.20 -13.86
CA GLU A 76 -19.91 -0.15 -14.86
C GLU A 76 -19.33 -1.16 -15.86
N GLN A 77 -18.15 -0.86 -16.41
CA GLN A 77 -17.42 -1.79 -17.29
C GLN A 77 -17.13 -3.13 -16.60
N PHE A 78 -16.76 -3.10 -15.31
CA PHE A 78 -16.50 -4.31 -14.52
C PHE A 78 -17.77 -5.16 -14.32
N ALA A 79 -18.91 -4.53 -14.01
CA ALA A 79 -20.19 -5.22 -13.86
C ALA A 79 -20.71 -5.80 -15.18
N ASP A 80 -20.46 -5.12 -16.31
CA ASP A 80 -20.88 -5.59 -17.63
C ASP A 80 -20.03 -6.78 -18.11
N ARG A 81 -18.72 -6.71 -17.90
CA ARG A 81 -17.76 -7.73 -18.35
C ARG A 81 -17.88 -9.04 -17.60
N TYR A 82 -18.01 -8.99 -16.27
CA TYR A 82 -18.01 -10.21 -15.46
C TYR A 82 -19.43 -10.62 -15.09
N ASP A 83 -19.70 -11.92 -15.06
CA ASP A 83 -20.97 -12.49 -14.59
C ASP A 83 -21.06 -12.42 -13.06
N ILE A 84 -21.29 -11.22 -12.56
CA ILE A 84 -21.32 -10.88 -11.14
C ILE A 84 -22.54 -10.03 -10.78
N GLU A 85 -22.90 -10.08 -9.51
CA GLU A 85 -23.72 -9.08 -8.84
C GLU A 85 -22.79 -8.10 -8.13
N LEU A 86 -22.67 -6.87 -8.65
CA LEU A 86 -21.89 -5.81 -8.05
C LEU A 86 -22.73 -5.05 -7.00
N ARG A 87 -22.26 -5.03 -5.75
CA ARG A 87 -22.88 -4.32 -4.63
C ARG A 87 -21.97 -3.19 -4.15
N CYS A 88 -22.25 -1.97 -4.58
CA CYS A 88 -21.61 -0.75 -4.09
C CYS A 88 -22.19 -0.31 -2.73
N HIS A 89 -21.31 -0.02 -1.79
CA HIS A 89 -21.58 0.40 -0.42
C HIS A 89 -20.83 1.70 -0.14
N MET A 90 -21.53 2.76 0.28
CA MET A 90 -20.87 4.01 0.66
C MET A 90 -20.34 3.91 2.09
N VAL A 91 -19.08 4.24 2.32
CA VAL A 91 -18.43 4.11 3.62
C VAL A 91 -17.73 5.40 4.01
N ARG A 92 -17.57 5.59 5.32
CA ARG A 92 -16.66 6.62 5.83
C ARG A 92 -15.20 6.18 5.65
N GLY A 93 -14.31 7.17 5.71
CA GLY A 93 -12.89 6.91 5.87
C GLY A 93 -12.54 6.03 7.07
N PRO A 94 -11.31 5.51 7.13
CA PRO A 94 -10.87 4.79 8.31
C PRO A 94 -10.83 5.73 9.52
N GLU A 95 -11.26 5.21 10.68
CA GLU A 95 -11.35 5.97 11.92
C GLU A 95 -10.44 5.36 13.02
N GLY A 96 -10.17 6.17 14.05
CA GLY A 96 -9.46 5.75 15.25
C GLY A 96 -8.08 5.15 14.96
N LYS A 97 -7.80 3.97 15.52
CA LYS A 97 -6.48 3.31 15.42
C LYS A 97 -6.06 2.91 14.00
N ASN A 98 -6.99 2.87 13.04
CA ASN A 98 -6.70 2.52 11.65
C ASN A 98 -6.22 3.72 10.81
N ALA A 99 -6.58 4.95 11.19
CA ALA A 99 -6.15 6.19 10.56
C ALA A 99 -5.63 7.16 11.64
N PRO A 100 -4.41 6.95 12.15
CA PRO A 100 -3.80 7.87 13.13
C PRO A 100 -3.61 9.29 12.55
N ASP A 101 -3.57 9.44 11.22
CA ASP A 101 -3.54 10.73 10.53
C ASP A 101 -4.41 10.66 9.26
N ALA A 102 -5.73 10.81 9.44
CA ALA A 102 -6.70 10.72 8.35
C ALA A 102 -6.53 11.86 7.33
N ALA A 103 -6.16 13.06 7.77
CA ALA A 103 -5.98 14.20 6.88
C ALA A 103 -4.79 14.01 5.92
N LEU A 104 -3.67 13.48 6.40
CA LEU A 104 -2.55 13.12 5.52
C LEU A 104 -2.94 12.03 4.52
N LEU A 105 -3.71 11.02 4.94
CA LEU A 105 -4.19 9.95 4.05
C LEU A 105 -5.02 10.49 2.88
N LEU A 106 -5.91 11.45 3.14
CA LEU A 106 -6.73 12.08 2.08
C LEU A 106 -5.88 12.94 1.13
N LYS A 107 -4.94 13.73 1.66
CA LYS A 107 -4.02 14.52 0.82
C LYS A 107 -3.20 13.63 -0.10
N LEU A 108 -2.69 12.51 0.42
CA LEU A 108 -1.95 11.56 -0.40
C LEU A 108 -2.85 10.85 -1.41
N SER A 109 -4.07 10.46 -1.04
CA SER A 109 -4.95 9.79 -2.00
C SER A 109 -5.30 10.70 -3.16
N GLN A 110 -5.52 11.99 -2.90
CA GLN A 110 -5.67 12.98 -3.95
C GLN A 110 -4.42 13.09 -4.83
N TYR A 111 -3.25 13.35 -4.22
CA TYR A 111 -1.99 13.57 -4.95
C TYR A 111 -1.61 12.35 -5.79
N ASP A 112 -1.64 11.15 -5.19
CA ASP A 112 -1.30 9.92 -5.88
C ASP A 112 -2.30 9.58 -6.99
N SER A 113 -3.61 9.78 -6.76
CA SER A 113 -4.62 9.54 -7.79
C SER A 113 -4.39 10.41 -9.03
N ALA A 114 -3.98 11.67 -8.84
CA ALA A 114 -3.61 12.55 -9.94
C ALA A 114 -2.39 12.05 -10.74
N LEU A 115 -1.46 11.32 -10.10
CA LEU A 115 -0.26 10.80 -10.76
C LEU A 115 -0.49 9.49 -11.52
N ILE A 116 -1.41 8.65 -11.03
CA ILE A 116 -1.62 7.31 -11.56
C ILE A 116 -2.78 7.20 -12.56
N ALA A 117 -3.73 8.14 -12.55
CA ALA A 117 -4.96 8.04 -13.35
C ALA A 117 -4.71 7.70 -14.82
N ASP A 118 -3.85 8.47 -15.48
CA ASP A 118 -3.56 8.31 -16.92
C ASP A 118 -2.98 6.92 -17.24
N GLU A 119 -2.19 6.34 -16.34
CA GLU A 119 -1.58 5.01 -16.53
C GLU A 119 -2.64 3.89 -16.54
N TYR A 120 -3.73 4.10 -15.82
CA TYR A 120 -4.89 3.21 -15.82
C TYR A 120 -5.92 3.57 -16.90
N GLY A 121 -5.66 4.57 -17.76
CA GLY A 121 -6.63 5.09 -18.73
C GLY A 121 -7.81 5.83 -18.09
N LEU A 122 -7.62 6.32 -16.86
CA LEU A 122 -8.62 7.00 -16.05
C LEU A 122 -8.34 8.50 -16.00
N LYS A 123 -9.28 9.25 -15.45
CA LYS A 123 -9.18 10.71 -15.33
C LYS A 123 -9.13 11.12 -13.88
N PHE A 124 -8.27 12.07 -13.56
CA PHE A 124 -8.29 12.75 -12.28
C PHE A 124 -7.84 14.20 -12.46
N PRO A 125 -8.55 15.18 -11.88
CA PRO A 125 -8.21 16.59 -12.07
C PRO A 125 -6.87 16.94 -11.43
N ILE A 126 -5.91 17.33 -12.26
CA ILE A 126 -4.58 17.78 -11.85
C ILE A 126 -4.70 19.10 -11.10
N GLY A 127 -4.06 19.20 -9.93
CA GLY A 127 -4.07 20.42 -9.13
C GLY A 127 -5.44 20.73 -8.50
N SER A 128 -6.32 19.74 -8.41
CA SER A 128 -7.55 19.82 -7.60
C SER A 128 -7.23 20.23 -6.16
N ASN A 129 -8.24 20.65 -5.41
CA ASN A 129 -8.16 20.73 -3.96
C ASN A 129 -8.91 19.54 -3.35
N LEU A 130 -8.66 19.25 -2.07
CA LEU A 130 -9.54 18.34 -1.34
C LEU A 130 -10.97 18.90 -1.37
N PRO A 131 -11.98 18.05 -1.62
CA PRO A 131 -13.37 18.48 -1.59
C PRO A 131 -13.77 19.10 -0.23
N SER A 132 -14.64 20.12 -0.26
CA SER A 132 -15.14 20.75 0.96
C SER A 132 -16.05 19.78 1.75
N PRO A 133 -16.13 19.90 3.09
CA PRO A 133 -17.05 19.09 3.89
C PRO A 133 -18.50 19.18 3.41
N GLU A 134 -18.93 20.35 2.92
CA GLU A 134 -20.26 20.58 2.37
C GLU A 134 -20.49 19.79 1.08
N ALA A 135 -19.53 19.81 0.15
CA ALA A 135 -19.60 19.04 -1.09
C ALA A 135 -19.55 17.53 -0.83
N VAL A 136 -18.74 17.08 0.14
CA VAL A 136 -18.69 15.69 0.60
C VAL A 136 -20.04 15.25 1.18
N SER A 137 -20.67 16.10 2.00
CA SER A 137 -21.99 15.83 2.57
C SER A 137 -23.06 15.71 1.47
N GLN A 138 -23.05 16.63 0.50
CA GLN A 138 -23.97 16.62 -0.63
C GLN A 138 -23.77 15.38 -1.52
N ALA A 139 -22.53 15.02 -1.86
CA ALA A 139 -22.21 13.83 -2.62
C ALA A 139 -22.68 12.55 -1.90
N ASN A 140 -22.45 12.45 -0.59
CA ASN A 140 -22.96 11.33 0.21
C ASN A 140 -24.49 11.27 0.21
N ALA A 141 -25.18 12.40 0.38
CA ALA A 141 -26.65 12.45 0.40
C ALA A 141 -27.27 12.04 -0.95
N LEU A 142 -26.66 12.46 -2.05
CA LEU A 142 -27.07 12.11 -3.41
C LEU A 142 -26.90 10.60 -3.64
N LEU A 143 -25.70 10.07 -3.40
CA LEU A 143 -25.44 8.64 -3.56
C LEU A 143 -26.27 7.80 -2.57
N ALA A 144 -26.62 8.35 -1.40
CA ALA A 144 -27.49 7.70 -0.43
C ALA A 144 -28.94 7.55 -0.89
N ASN A 145 -29.41 8.41 -1.79
CA ASN A 145 -30.73 8.30 -2.39
C ASN A 145 -30.75 7.31 -3.56
N ALA A 146 -29.61 7.12 -4.22
CA ALA A 146 -29.52 6.35 -5.46
C ALA A 146 -29.80 4.84 -5.26
N PRO A 147 -30.61 4.22 -6.15
CA PRO A 147 -30.82 2.78 -6.21
C PRO A 147 -29.52 2.02 -6.49
N GLN A 148 -29.45 0.77 -6.04
CA GLN A 148 -28.26 -0.07 -6.16
C GLN A 148 -27.76 -0.24 -7.61
N ALA A 149 -28.68 -0.34 -8.56
CA ALA A 149 -28.37 -0.50 -9.98
C ALA A 149 -27.73 0.74 -10.61
N ASP A 150 -28.02 1.93 -10.09
CA ASP A 150 -27.52 3.20 -10.64
C ASP A 150 -26.20 3.63 -10.00
N LEU A 151 -25.84 3.07 -8.84
CA LEU A 151 -24.65 3.46 -8.08
C LEU A 151 -23.34 3.36 -8.88
N PRO A 152 -23.04 2.27 -9.64
CA PRO A 152 -21.77 2.19 -10.37
C PRO A 152 -21.53 3.41 -11.26
N ARG A 153 -22.55 3.81 -12.03
CA ARG A 153 -22.50 4.99 -12.92
C ARG A 153 -22.50 6.29 -12.12
N LEU A 154 -23.40 6.44 -11.16
CA LEU A 154 -23.52 7.66 -10.36
C LEU A 154 -22.27 7.96 -9.52
N MET A 155 -21.59 6.95 -8.98
CA MET A 155 -20.34 7.14 -8.23
C MET A 155 -19.21 7.72 -9.10
N ALA A 156 -19.17 7.40 -10.39
CA ALA A 156 -18.22 8.02 -11.32
C ALA A 156 -18.59 9.48 -11.57
N THR A 157 -19.85 9.75 -11.96
CA THR A 157 -20.33 11.10 -12.32
C THR A 157 -20.30 12.07 -11.14
N VAL A 158 -20.73 11.62 -9.94
CA VAL A 158 -20.64 12.43 -8.71
C VAL A 158 -19.18 12.68 -8.34
N GLY A 159 -18.32 11.67 -8.50
CA GLY A 159 -16.89 11.82 -8.30
C GLY A 159 -16.27 12.86 -9.21
N ASP A 160 -16.61 12.86 -10.51
CA ASP A 160 -16.11 13.85 -11.48
C ASP A 160 -16.46 15.28 -11.04
N ALA A 161 -17.73 15.54 -10.67
CA ALA A 161 -18.17 16.84 -10.18
C ALA A 161 -17.48 17.23 -8.85
N LEU A 162 -17.38 16.29 -7.91
CA LEU A 162 -16.78 16.52 -6.60
C LEU A 162 -15.28 16.87 -6.70
N TRP A 163 -14.51 16.10 -7.45
CA TRP A 163 -13.06 16.28 -7.56
C TRP A 163 -12.65 17.43 -8.48
N SER A 164 -13.48 17.78 -9.46
CA SER A 164 -13.27 18.99 -10.27
C SER A 164 -13.66 20.28 -9.56
N GLY A 165 -14.34 20.19 -8.41
CA GLY A 165 -14.87 21.35 -7.70
C GLY A 165 -16.06 22.01 -8.42
N ASP A 166 -16.76 21.27 -9.28
CA ASP A 166 -17.92 21.75 -10.01
C ASP A 166 -19.19 21.64 -9.15
N GLU A 167 -19.38 22.63 -8.28
CA GLU A 167 -20.55 22.74 -7.40
C GLU A 167 -21.87 22.82 -8.19
N ALA A 168 -21.85 23.41 -9.40
CA ALA A 168 -23.04 23.55 -10.24
C ALA A 168 -23.46 22.19 -10.84
N ALA A 169 -22.50 21.39 -11.29
CA ALA A 169 -22.76 20.01 -11.71
C ALA A 169 -23.28 19.16 -10.54
N LEU A 170 -22.69 19.29 -9.35
CA LEU A 170 -23.14 18.56 -8.17
C LEU A 170 -24.57 18.95 -7.75
N ALA A 171 -24.93 20.24 -7.84
CA ALA A 171 -26.29 20.72 -7.61
C ALA A 171 -27.27 20.19 -8.66
N THR A 172 -26.89 20.16 -9.92
CA THR A 172 -27.72 19.62 -11.01
C THR A 172 -27.99 18.13 -10.80
N LEU A 173 -26.96 17.35 -10.45
CA LEU A 173 -27.12 15.93 -10.14
C LEU A 173 -28.03 15.71 -8.91
N ALA A 174 -27.96 16.60 -7.91
CA ALA A 174 -28.84 16.55 -6.75
C ALA A 174 -30.31 16.87 -7.11
N ASP A 175 -30.55 17.80 -8.03
CA ASP A 175 -31.89 18.11 -8.53
C ASP A 175 -32.47 16.96 -9.38
N GLU A 176 -31.65 16.31 -10.20
CA GLU A 176 -32.05 15.21 -11.08
C GLU A 176 -32.32 13.90 -10.34
N HIS A 177 -31.43 13.53 -9.40
CA HIS A 177 -31.48 12.24 -8.71
C HIS A 177 -32.07 12.31 -7.30
N GLY A 178 -32.28 13.52 -6.78
CA GLY A 178 -32.68 13.77 -5.41
C GLY A 178 -31.58 13.45 -4.39
N CYS A 179 -31.76 13.97 -3.17
CA CYS A 179 -30.89 13.70 -2.04
C CYS A 179 -31.67 13.00 -0.93
N ALA A 180 -31.01 12.07 -0.24
CA ALA A 180 -31.55 11.48 0.96
C ALA A 180 -31.53 12.51 2.10
N SER A 181 -32.41 12.32 3.10
CA SER A 181 -32.33 13.13 4.31
C SER A 181 -31.00 12.91 5.03
N PRO A 182 -30.53 13.86 5.86
CA PRO A 182 -29.33 13.68 6.67
C PRO A 182 -29.35 12.38 7.49
N GLU A 183 -30.49 12.03 8.09
CA GLU A 183 -30.66 10.82 8.91
C GLU A 183 -30.51 9.55 8.08
N ASN A 184 -31.11 9.51 6.88
CA ASN A 184 -31.02 8.37 5.98
C ASN A 184 -29.59 8.20 5.41
N THR A 185 -28.94 9.32 5.09
CA THR A 185 -27.54 9.35 4.64
C THR A 185 -26.62 8.77 5.72
N GLU A 186 -26.75 9.26 6.95
CA GLU A 186 -26.00 8.77 8.11
C GLU A 186 -26.26 7.29 8.39
N ALA A 187 -27.52 6.85 8.33
CA ALA A 187 -27.89 5.46 8.53
C ALA A 187 -27.25 4.53 7.49
N ARG A 188 -27.25 4.94 6.21
CA ARG A 188 -26.67 4.15 5.12
C ARG A 188 -25.15 4.04 5.24
N LEU A 189 -24.47 5.16 5.53
CA LEU A 189 -23.03 5.17 5.79
C LEU A 189 -22.66 4.31 7.01
N ASN A 190 -23.44 4.36 8.09
CA ASN A 190 -23.24 3.54 9.28
C ASN A 190 -23.38 2.05 9.00
N ALA A 191 -24.44 1.65 8.28
CA ALA A 191 -24.68 0.25 7.92
C ALA A 191 -23.56 -0.33 7.06
N ALA A 192 -23.15 0.40 6.01
CA ALA A 192 -22.07 -0.02 5.12
C ALA A 192 -20.71 -0.03 5.80
N THR A 193 -20.42 0.96 6.65
CA THR A 193 -19.18 1.00 7.44
C THR A 193 -19.12 -0.17 8.44
N ALA A 194 -20.26 -0.51 9.06
CA ALA A 194 -20.37 -1.67 9.94
C ALA A 194 -20.18 -2.98 9.16
N LEU A 195 -20.74 -3.12 7.96
CA LEU A 195 -20.51 -4.27 7.09
C LEU A 195 -19.03 -4.44 6.74
N ARG A 196 -18.36 -3.36 6.32
CA ARG A 196 -16.90 -3.36 6.04
C ARG A 196 -16.10 -3.84 7.26
N ALA A 197 -16.46 -3.35 8.45
CA ALA A 197 -15.82 -3.74 9.70
C ALA A 197 -16.08 -5.22 10.06
N GLN A 198 -17.30 -5.73 9.85
CA GLN A 198 -17.63 -7.14 10.03
C GLN A 198 -16.83 -8.06 9.09
N LEU A 199 -16.58 -7.59 7.86
CA LEU A 199 -15.71 -8.23 6.88
C LEU A 199 -14.21 -7.98 7.16
N LYS A 200 -13.88 -7.34 8.29
CA LYS A 200 -12.53 -7.13 8.84
C LYS A 200 -11.63 -6.23 8.01
N HIS A 201 -12.21 -5.17 7.44
CA HIS A 201 -11.49 -4.11 6.73
C HIS A 201 -11.84 -2.72 7.25
N TYR A 202 -11.08 -1.71 6.80
CA TYR A 202 -11.15 -0.34 7.32
C TYR A 202 -11.01 0.76 6.26
N SER A 203 -10.41 0.51 5.10
CA SER A 203 -10.23 1.52 4.03
C SER A 203 -11.43 1.66 3.09
N GLY A 204 -11.53 2.80 2.41
CA GLY A 204 -12.31 2.97 1.18
C GLY A 204 -11.60 2.36 -0.04
N ALA A 205 -12.21 2.50 -1.21
CA ALA A 205 -11.76 1.93 -2.48
C ALA A 205 -11.53 0.42 -2.44
N MET A 206 -12.36 -0.35 -1.74
CA MET A 206 -12.11 -1.78 -1.53
C MET A 206 -13.14 -2.64 -2.26
N PHE A 207 -12.68 -3.61 -3.04
CA PHE A 207 -13.49 -4.71 -3.54
C PHE A 207 -13.33 -5.93 -2.62
N HIS A 208 -14.42 -6.63 -2.37
CA HIS A 208 -14.46 -7.87 -1.60
C HIS A 208 -15.16 -8.97 -2.38
N TYR A 209 -14.50 -10.13 -2.48
CA TYR A 209 -15.07 -11.31 -3.13
C TYR A 209 -14.67 -12.58 -2.40
N GLU A 210 -15.67 -13.31 -1.87
CA GLU A 210 -15.53 -14.64 -1.27
C GLU A 210 -14.36 -14.73 -0.26
N GLY A 211 -14.27 -13.74 0.64
CA GLY A 211 -13.31 -13.69 1.74
C GLY A 211 -11.93 -13.10 1.41
N GLU A 212 -11.80 -12.42 0.27
CA GLU A 212 -10.60 -11.69 -0.13
C GLU A 212 -10.90 -10.24 -0.47
N TRP A 213 -9.93 -9.38 -0.19
CA TRP A 213 -9.96 -7.94 -0.41
C TRP A 213 -8.99 -7.54 -1.53
N TYR A 214 -9.39 -6.56 -2.33
CA TYR A 214 -8.63 -5.99 -3.45
C TYR A 214 -8.80 -4.47 -3.40
N TRP A 215 -7.69 -3.76 -3.22
CA TRP A 215 -7.69 -2.30 -3.09
C TRP A 215 -7.57 -1.59 -4.43
N GLY A 216 -8.59 -0.78 -4.72
CA GLY A 216 -8.65 0.13 -5.85
C GLY A 216 -8.40 -0.54 -7.19
N VAL A 217 -8.04 0.30 -8.15
CA VAL A 217 -7.59 -0.14 -9.48
C VAL A 217 -6.24 -0.88 -9.40
N ASP A 218 -5.42 -0.55 -8.39
CA ASP A 218 -4.12 -1.16 -8.13
C ASP A 218 -4.14 -2.68 -7.87
N ARG A 219 -5.27 -3.24 -7.43
CA ARG A 219 -5.43 -4.68 -7.16
C ARG A 219 -6.61 -5.32 -7.89
N LEU A 220 -7.37 -4.55 -8.68
CA LEU A 220 -8.56 -5.06 -9.36
C LEU A 220 -8.21 -6.19 -10.35
N HIS A 221 -7.08 -6.08 -11.05
CA HIS A 221 -6.54 -7.13 -11.93
C HIS A 221 -6.43 -8.53 -11.28
N TYR A 222 -6.24 -8.61 -9.96
CA TYR A 222 -6.25 -9.91 -9.25
C TYR A 222 -7.64 -10.49 -9.06
N LEU A 223 -8.65 -9.63 -8.84
CA LEU A 223 -10.04 -10.05 -8.78
C LEU A 223 -10.51 -10.47 -10.17
N GLU A 224 -10.17 -9.70 -11.19
CA GLU A 224 -10.39 -10.02 -12.61
C GLU A 224 -9.84 -11.40 -12.98
N ALA A 225 -8.55 -11.64 -12.69
CA ALA A 225 -7.94 -12.96 -12.91
C ALA A 225 -8.66 -14.09 -12.17
N ARG A 226 -9.07 -13.85 -10.91
CA ARG A 226 -9.81 -14.86 -10.14
C ARG A 226 -11.20 -15.13 -10.73
N LEU A 227 -11.91 -14.12 -11.23
CA LEU A 227 -13.22 -14.29 -11.85
C LEU A 227 -13.09 -15.00 -13.21
N ALA A 228 -12.06 -14.67 -14.00
CA ALA A 228 -11.74 -15.37 -15.24
C ALA A 228 -11.46 -16.87 -15.00
N GLU A 229 -10.62 -17.21 -14.00
CA GLU A 229 -10.38 -18.61 -13.60
C GLU A 229 -11.65 -19.36 -13.19
N LEU A 230 -12.67 -18.65 -12.71
CA LEU A 230 -13.96 -19.21 -12.31
C LEU A 230 -14.97 -19.31 -13.46
N GLY A 231 -14.61 -18.84 -14.65
CA GLY A 231 -15.47 -18.82 -15.83
C GLY A 231 -16.52 -17.71 -15.80
N ALA A 232 -16.29 -16.65 -15.00
CA ALA A 232 -17.20 -15.51 -14.92
C ALA A 232 -16.82 -14.37 -15.88
N ASP A 233 -15.68 -14.43 -16.58
CA ASP A 233 -15.32 -13.43 -17.60
C ASP A 233 -16.10 -13.67 -18.90
N ARG A 234 -16.92 -12.72 -19.33
CA ARG A 234 -17.67 -12.78 -20.59
C ARG A 234 -16.82 -12.39 -21.80
N GLN A 235 -15.62 -11.83 -21.58
CA GLN A 235 -14.71 -11.33 -22.61
C GLN A 235 -13.28 -11.86 -22.37
N SER A 236 -13.14 -13.19 -22.27
CA SER A 236 -11.88 -13.87 -21.91
C SER A 236 -10.72 -13.66 -22.90
N ASP A 237 -11.00 -13.17 -24.10
CA ASP A 237 -10.04 -12.85 -25.15
C ASP A 237 -9.48 -11.42 -25.05
N GLN A 238 -10.09 -10.56 -24.22
CA GLN A 238 -9.71 -9.17 -24.06
C GLN A 238 -8.77 -8.98 -22.84
N PRO A 239 -7.81 -8.06 -22.90
CA PRO A 239 -7.01 -7.68 -21.73
C PRO A 239 -7.90 -7.25 -20.57
N TYR A 240 -7.50 -7.53 -19.32
CA TYR A 240 -8.23 -7.06 -18.13
C TYR A 240 -8.44 -5.53 -18.14
N ILE A 241 -9.51 -5.08 -17.49
CA ILE A 241 -9.90 -3.67 -17.39
C ILE A 241 -8.77 -2.87 -16.74
N THR A 242 -8.21 -3.42 -15.66
CA THR A 242 -7.04 -2.85 -15.01
C THR A 242 -5.81 -3.73 -15.25
N GLN A 243 -4.69 -3.08 -15.55
CA GLN A 243 -3.40 -3.74 -15.68
C GLN A 243 -2.46 -3.14 -14.66
N CYS A 244 -1.58 -3.97 -14.09
CA CYS A 244 -0.56 -3.44 -13.19
C CYS A 244 0.56 -2.83 -14.05
N PRO A 245 0.89 -1.54 -13.88
CA PRO A 245 1.95 -0.90 -14.66
C PRO A 245 3.31 -1.58 -14.41
N GLU A 246 4.11 -1.69 -15.46
CA GLU A 246 5.42 -2.31 -15.40
C GLU A 246 6.50 -1.30 -14.99
N VAL A 247 7.49 -1.76 -14.22
CA VAL A 247 8.69 -1.00 -13.92
C VAL A 247 9.63 -1.08 -15.12
N SER A 248 9.51 -0.13 -16.05
CA SER A 248 10.41 -0.01 -17.19
C SER A 248 11.36 1.19 -17.05
N VAL A 249 12.63 0.94 -17.35
CA VAL A 249 13.72 1.93 -17.40
C VAL A 249 14.30 2.03 -18.81
N ASP A 250 13.56 1.55 -19.82
CA ASP A 250 14.03 1.52 -21.20
C ASP A 250 14.35 2.93 -21.70
N GLY A 251 15.47 3.05 -22.40
CA GLY A 251 15.98 4.34 -22.90
C GLY A 251 16.70 5.20 -21.86
N VAL A 252 16.80 4.78 -20.60
CA VAL A 252 17.64 5.46 -19.60
C VAL A 252 19.05 4.87 -19.63
N HIS A 253 20.03 5.66 -20.03
CA HIS A 253 21.41 5.21 -20.11
C HIS A 253 22.29 5.70 -18.96
N ASN A 254 21.99 6.89 -18.42
CA ASN A 254 22.64 7.44 -17.23
C ASN A 254 21.82 8.60 -16.65
N ALA A 255 21.32 8.43 -15.42
CA ALA A 255 20.58 9.43 -14.66
C ALA A 255 21.36 9.90 -13.41
N SER A 256 22.69 9.92 -13.47
CA SER A 256 23.58 10.32 -12.36
C SER A 256 23.46 11.78 -11.91
N ASP A 257 22.65 12.56 -12.60
CA ASP A 257 22.25 13.94 -12.31
C ASP A 257 20.96 14.03 -11.48
N LEU A 258 20.35 12.89 -11.19
CA LEU A 258 19.23 12.71 -10.28
C LEU A 258 19.69 11.97 -9.02
N THR A 259 19.00 12.19 -7.92
CA THR A 259 19.13 11.46 -6.66
C THR A 259 17.78 10.84 -6.32
N LEU A 260 17.75 9.51 -6.20
CA LEU A 260 16.63 8.76 -5.68
C LEU A 260 16.85 8.51 -4.19
N GLU A 261 16.14 9.22 -3.34
CA GLU A 261 16.08 8.88 -1.93
C GLU A 261 15.06 7.77 -1.69
N PHE A 262 15.50 6.71 -1.02
CA PHE A 262 14.67 5.56 -0.68
C PHE A 262 14.51 5.45 0.84
N PHE A 263 13.26 5.43 1.31
CA PHE A 263 12.92 5.34 2.74
C PHE A 263 12.38 3.94 3.11
N PRO A 264 13.25 2.95 3.37
CA PRO A 264 12.84 1.61 3.79
C PRO A 264 12.67 1.49 5.31
N SER A 265 12.04 0.41 5.75
CA SER A 265 12.10 -0.01 7.15
C SER A 265 12.19 -1.52 7.30
N LEU A 266 13.06 -1.98 8.21
CA LEU A 266 13.38 -3.39 8.42
C LEU A 266 12.23 -4.27 8.97
N ARG A 267 11.07 -3.70 9.29
CA ARG A 267 9.84 -4.45 9.65
C ARG A 267 8.69 -4.25 8.65
N SER A 268 8.91 -3.50 7.58
CA SER A 268 7.88 -3.32 6.55
C SER A 268 7.86 -4.51 5.60
N PRO A 269 6.76 -5.29 5.55
CA PRO A 269 6.64 -6.39 4.61
C PRO A 269 6.67 -5.88 3.16
N TYR A 270 6.07 -4.72 2.86
CA TYR A 270 6.17 -4.11 1.54
C TYR A 270 7.60 -3.67 1.19
N THR A 271 8.39 -3.18 2.14
CA THR A 271 9.82 -2.92 1.90
C THR A 271 10.53 -4.22 1.53
N SER A 272 10.24 -5.33 2.22
CA SER A 272 10.93 -6.61 1.98
C SER A 272 10.78 -7.17 0.57
N ILE A 273 9.71 -6.79 -0.16
CA ILE A 273 9.43 -7.32 -1.50
C ILE A 273 9.87 -6.39 -2.63
N VAL A 274 10.25 -5.14 -2.32
CA VAL A 274 10.66 -4.14 -3.32
C VAL A 274 12.09 -3.66 -3.14
N PHE A 275 12.73 -3.94 -1.99
CA PHE A 275 14.05 -3.41 -1.65
C PHE A 275 15.11 -3.69 -2.71
N ASP A 276 15.25 -4.96 -3.12
CA ASP A 276 16.27 -5.35 -4.11
C ASP A 276 15.92 -4.84 -5.51
N GLU A 277 14.64 -4.79 -5.87
CA GLU A 277 14.15 -4.24 -7.16
C GLU A 277 14.43 -2.74 -7.26
N THR A 278 14.31 -1.99 -6.16
CA THR A 278 14.69 -0.58 -6.10
C THR A 278 16.19 -0.37 -6.33
N ILE A 279 17.05 -1.23 -5.75
CA ILE A 279 18.49 -1.18 -5.97
C ILE A 279 18.81 -1.48 -7.43
N GLU A 280 18.20 -2.54 -7.99
CA GLU A 280 18.39 -2.92 -9.39
C GLU A 280 17.94 -1.80 -10.35
N LEU A 281 16.82 -1.13 -10.05
CA LEU A 281 16.39 0.05 -10.80
C LEU A 281 17.44 1.16 -10.74
N ALA A 282 18.02 1.42 -9.57
CA ALA A 282 19.03 2.45 -9.43
C ALA A 282 20.30 2.11 -10.23
N ASP A 283 20.76 0.87 -10.13
CA ASP A 283 21.92 0.36 -10.86
C ASP A 283 21.72 0.44 -12.39
N LYS A 284 20.54 0.02 -12.89
CA LYS A 284 20.23 0.03 -14.33
C LYS A 284 20.13 1.44 -14.90
N THR A 285 19.65 2.40 -14.12
CA THR A 285 19.46 3.78 -14.58
C THR A 285 20.68 4.66 -14.33
N GLY A 286 21.58 4.28 -13.42
CA GLY A 286 22.69 5.11 -12.97
C GLY A 286 22.27 6.28 -12.07
N VAL A 287 21.02 6.31 -11.57
CA VAL A 287 20.57 7.33 -10.61
C VAL A 287 21.31 7.19 -9.29
N ASN A 288 21.64 8.31 -8.64
CA ASN A 288 22.29 8.25 -7.33
C ASN A 288 21.29 7.78 -6.28
N LEU A 289 21.46 6.55 -5.77
CA LEU A 289 20.63 6.03 -4.70
C LEU A 289 21.09 6.56 -3.33
N SER A 290 20.21 7.29 -2.65
CA SER A 290 20.39 7.72 -1.26
C SER A 290 19.54 6.84 -0.34
N MET A 291 20.19 5.94 0.39
CA MET A 291 19.53 5.00 1.30
C MET A 291 19.19 5.67 2.64
N ARG A 292 17.90 5.93 2.89
CA ARG A 292 17.38 6.69 4.04
C ARG A 292 16.48 5.84 4.94
N PRO A 293 17.01 4.80 5.62
CA PRO A 293 16.19 3.92 6.45
C PRO A 293 15.55 4.68 7.60
N VAL A 294 14.35 4.23 7.99
CA VAL A 294 13.58 4.78 9.12
C VAL A 294 13.12 3.67 10.08
N LEU A 295 12.83 4.08 11.32
CA LEU A 295 12.34 3.16 12.34
C LEU A 295 10.87 2.73 12.04
N PRO A 296 10.50 1.46 12.27
CA PRO A 296 9.15 0.97 11.99
C PRO A 296 8.04 1.80 12.67
N MET A 297 6.94 2.07 11.97
CA MET A 297 5.80 2.86 12.47
C MET A 297 5.25 2.39 13.82
N VAL A 298 5.16 1.07 14.03
CA VAL A 298 4.67 0.50 15.30
C VAL A 298 5.61 0.84 16.46
N MET A 299 6.91 0.89 16.19
CA MET A 299 7.92 1.33 17.15
C MET A 299 7.95 2.86 17.31
N ARG A 300 7.22 3.59 16.45
CA ARG A 300 6.93 5.04 16.55
C ARG A 300 5.57 5.33 17.20
N GLY A 301 4.95 4.34 17.85
CA GLY A 301 3.67 4.52 18.57
C GLY A 301 2.43 4.55 17.68
N VAL A 302 2.51 4.18 16.41
CA VAL A 302 1.34 4.03 15.53
C VAL A 302 0.66 2.68 15.80
N PRO A 303 -0.66 2.63 16.10
CA PRO A 303 -1.35 1.38 16.34
C PRO A 303 -1.28 0.40 15.16
N ALA A 304 -0.98 -0.86 15.48
CA ALA A 304 -1.16 -1.98 14.56
C ALA A 304 -2.43 -2.74 14.97
N THR A 305 -3.54 -2.44 14.32
CA THR A 305 -4.77 -3.24 14.48
C THR A 305 -4.58 -4.60 13.82
N ARG A 306 -5.36 -5.58 14.28
CA ARG A 306 -5.29 -6.95 13.77
C ARG A 306 -5.73 -7.01 12.31
N GLU A 307 -6.77 -6.25 11.96
CA GLU A 307 -7.35 -6.12 10.63
C GLU A 307 -6.31 -5.58 9.65
N LYS A 308 -5.64 -4.48 10.01
CA LYS A 308 -4.53 -3.88 9.25
C LYS A 308 -3.38 -4.85 9.05
N GLY A 309 -2.96 -5.53 10.12
CA GLY A 309 -1.92 -6.56 10.02
C GLY A 309 -2.31 -7.67 9.04
N MET A 310 -3.49 -8.27 9.21
CA MET A 310 -3.96 -9.37 8.36
C MET A 310 -3.98 -8.97 6.88
N TYR A 311 -4.55 -7.81 6.55
CA TYR A 311 -4.60 -7.34 5.16
C TYR A 311 -3.19 -7.14 4.60
N ILE A 312 -2.35 -6.33 5.25
CA ILE A 312 -1.01 -5.97 4.76
C ILE A 312 -0.15 -7.21 4.50
N PHE A 313 -0.09 -8.17 5.44
CA PHE A 313 0.73 -9.37 5.23
C PHE A 313 0.19 -10.26 4.11
N SER A 314 -1.14 -10.33 3.96
CA SER A 314 -1.78 -11.14 2.90
C SER A 314 -1.63 -10.52 1.51
N ASP A 315 -1.74 -9.19 1.41
CA ASP A 315 -1.52 -8.45 0.16
C ASP A 315 -0.04 -8.43 -0.21
N THR A 316 0.87 -8.23 0.76
CA THR A 316 2.32 -8.38 0.49
C THR A 316 2.63 -9.77 -0.06
N ALA A 317 2.04 -10.84 0.49
CA ALA A 317 2.26 -12.18 -0.03
C ALA A 317 1.72 -12.35 -1.46
N ARG A 318 0.62 -11.66 -1.80
CA ARG A 318 0.05 -11.63 -3.15
C ARG A 318 0.98 -10.92 -4.13
N GLU A 319 1.45 -9.74 -3.77
CA GLU A 319 2.40 -8.94 -4.57
C GLU A 319 3.73 -9.67 -4.75
N ALA A 320 4.27 -10.29 -3.69
CA ALA A 320 5.51 -11.06 -3.76
C ALA A 320 5.43 -12.20 -4.78
N ARG A 321 4.29 -12.92 -4.83
CA ARG A 321 4.06 -14.00 -5.81
C ARG A 321 4.03 -13.45 -7.24
N ARG A 322 3.34 -12.33 -7.47
CA ARG A 322 3.30 -11.68 -8.80
C ARG A 322 4.69 -11.26 -9.26
N ARG A 323 5.51 -10.71 -8.36
CA ARG A 323 6.89 -10.27 -8.64
C ARG A 323 7.91 -11.42 -8.68
N GLY A 324 7.53 -12.65 -8.32
CA GLY A 324 8.48 -13.77 -8.21
C GLY A 324 9.47 -13.65 -7.05
N VAL A 325 9.18 -12.81 -6.05
CA VAL A 325 10.05 -12.57 -4.89
C VAL A 325 9.72 -13.55 -3.76
N ALA A 326 10.74 -14.15 -3.16
CA ALA A 326 10.56 -15.06 -2.03
C ALA A 326 10.01 -14.31 -0.80
N TYR A 327 8.89 -14.77 -0.27
CA TYR A 327 8.23 -14.16 0.89
C TYR A 327 7.35 -15.18 1.62
N GLY A 328 7.15 -14.97 2.92
CA GLY A 328 6.06 -15.60 3.67
C GLY A 328 6.50 -16.70 4.64
N ASN A 329 7.72 -17.22 4.55
CA ASN A 329 8.33 -17.94 5.68
C ASN A 329 9.01 -16.91 6.59
N MET A 330 8.19 -16.31 7.46
CA MET A 330 8.56 -15.12 8.23
C MET A 330 8.93 -15.46 9.66
N TYR A 331 9.88 -14.69 10.21
CA TYR A 331 10.09 -14.51 11.64
C TYR A 331 10.06 -13.02 11.95
N ASP A 332 8.97 -12.53 12.57
CA ASP A 332 8.70 -11.09 12.74
C ASP A 332 9.89 -10.40 13.44
N PRO A 333 10.52 -9.39 12.79
CA PRO A 333 11.69 -8.73 13.32
C PRO A 333 11.38 -7.55 14.26
N ILE A 334 10.11 -7.24 14.56
CA ILE A 334 9.73 -6.07 15.36
C ILE A 334 10.53 -5.93 16.68
N GLY A 335 10.92 -4.72 17.08
CA GLY A 335 11.59 -4.49 18.35
C GLY A 335 13.10 -4.71 18.30
N ASN A 336 13.64 -5.45 19.27
CA ASN A 336 15.08 -5.65 19.42
C ASN A 336 15.83 -6.15 18.17
N PRO A 337 15.29 -7.05 17.31
CA PRO A 337 16.00 -7.46 16.09
C PRO A 337 16.30 -6.30 15.15
N VAL A 338 15.33 -5.40 14.95
CA VAL A 338 15.49 -4.19 14.14
C VAL A 338 16.53 -3.26 14.75
N ARG A 339 16.46 -2.99 16.06
CA ARG A 339 17.44 -2.12 16.77
C ARG A 339 18.86 -2.65 16.63
N ARG A 340 19.02 -3.97 16.82
CA ARG A 340 20.33 -4.63 16.71
C ARG A 340 20.90 -4.55 15.29
N CYS A 341 20.06 -4.72 14.26
CA CYS A 341 20.52 -4.56 12.89
C CYS A 341 20.90 -3.10 12.60
N TYR A 342 20.09 -2.13 13.03
CA TYR A 342 20.41 -0.72 12.83
C TYR A 342 21.65 -0.26 13.59
N SER A 343 21.95 -0.83 14.77
CA SER A 343 23.23 -0.57 15.44
C SER A 343 24.47 -0.93 14.62
N LEU A 344 24.32 -1.86 13.67
CA LEU A 344 25.40 -2.23 12.75
C LEU A 344 25.43 -1.39 11.46
N TYR A 345 24.40 -0.58 11.21
CA TYR A 345 24.22 0.08 9.92
C TYR A 345 25.30 1.14 9.61
N PRO A 346 25.63 2.10 10.51
CA PRO A 346 26.71 3.06 10.26
C PRO A 346 28.05 2.37 9.96
N TRP A 347 28.40 1.35 10.74
CA TRP A 347 29.57 0.53 10.48
C TRP A 347 29.50 -0.16 9.11
N ALA A 348 28.39 -0.83 8.77
CA ALA A 348 28.24 -1.48 7.47
C ALA A 348 28.34 -0.49 6.30
N VAL A 349 27.81 0.72 6.45
CA VAL A 349 27.98 1.82 5.48
C VAL A 349 29.46 2.19 5.32
N SER A 350 30.23 2.30 6.41
CA SER A 350 31.68 2.56 6.34
C SER A 350 32.47 1.48 5.58
N GLN A 351 31.91 0.26 5.48
CA GLN A 351 32.47 -0.86 4.73
C GLN A 351 31.94 -0.96 3.28
N GLY A 352 31.07 -0.03 2.86
CA GLY A 352 30.39 -0.08 1.57
C GLY A 352 29.37 -1.21 1.46
N LYS A 353 28.83 -1.69 2.60
CA LYS A 353 27.91 -2.84 2.71
C LYS A 353 26.60 -2.53 3.44
N GLY A 354 26.23 -1.25 3.50
CA GLY A 354 24.98 -0.80 4.14
C GLY A 354 23.75 -1.42 3.48
N ASN A 355 23.68 -1.39 2.14
CA ASN A 355 22.54 -1.91 1.38
C ASN A 355 22.41 -3.43 1.52
N GLU A 356 23.54 -4.15 1.42
CA GLU A 356 23.59 -5.60 1.57
C GLU A 356 23.21 -6.04 2.98
N LEU A 357 23.56 -5.28 4.02
CA LEU A 357 23.10 -5.56 5.39
C LEU A 357 21.57 -5.48 5.49
N LEU A 358 20.97 -4.42 4.95
CA LEU A 358 19.52 -4.22 5.01
C LEU A 358 18.77 -5.26 4.16
N SER A 359 19.22 -5.51 2.92
CA SER A 359 18.68 -6.57 2.04
C SER A 359 18.79 -7.95 2.71
N GLY A 360 19.97 -8.27 3.23
CA GLY A 360 20.22 -9.51 3.96
C GLY A 360 19.29 -9.67 5.15
N PHE A 361 19.07 -8.61 5.94
CA PHE A 361 18.15 -8.65 7.07
C PHE A 361 16.70 -8.92 6.64
N LEU A 362 16.20 -8.17 5.65
CA LEU A 362 14.85 -8.31 5.12
C LEU A 362 14.61 -9.73 4.60
N LYS A 363 15.52 -10.26 3.77
CA LYS A 363 15.46 -11.63 3.26
C LYS A 363 15.43 -12.67 4.39
N HIS A 364 16.29 -12.52 5.39
CA HIS A 364 16.35 -13.45 6.51
C HIS A 364 15.07 -13.43 7.37
N ALA A 365 14.50 -12.25 7.59
CA ALA A 365 13.30 -12.09 8.40
C ALA A 365 12.00 -12.49 7.66
N PHE A 366 11.85 -12.10 6.39
CA PHE A 366 10.58 -12.22 5.66
C PHE A 366 10.49 -13.45 4.73
N ALA A 367 11.62 -14.03 4.32
CA ALA A 367 11.66 -15.14 3.38
C ALA A 367 12.30 -16.43 3.95
N LEU A 368 13.29 -16.31 4.84
CA LEU A 368 14.03 -17.46 5.36
C LEU A 368 13.63 -17.89 6.77
N GLY A 369 12.70 -17.18 7.42
CA GLY A 369 12.16 -17.54 8.74
C GLY A 369 13.21 -17.51 9.86
N VAL A 370 14.23 -16.66 9.73
CA VAL A 370 15.37 -16.62 10.66
C VAL A 370 15.06 -15.73 11.85
N ASN A 371 15.22 -16.29 13.06
CA ASN A 371 15.14 -15.51 14.28
C ASN A 371 16.35 -14.56 14.41
N THR A 372 16.19 -13.33 13.94
CA THR A 372 17.19 -12.25 14.02
C THR A 372 17.32 -11.63 15.42
N ASN A 373 16.55 -12.10 16.42
CA ASN A 373 16.62 -11.65 17.81
C ASN A 373 17.75 -12.29 18.64
N ASN A 374 18.67 -13.03 18.00
CA ASN A 374 19.78 -13.68 18.66
C ASN A 374 21.05 -13.62 17.80
N ASN A 375 22.21 -13.86 18.42
CA ASN A 375 23.51 -13.81 17.76
C ASN A 375 23.62 -14.80 16.58
N ARG A 376 23.00 -15.98 16.68
CA ARG A 376 23.05 -16.99 15.61
C ARG A 376 22.34 -16.51 14.34
N GLY A 377 21.15 -15.92 14.48
CA GLY A 377 20.38 -15.39 13.36
C GLY A 377 21.01 -14.12 12.79
N LEU A 378 21.43 -13.19 13.66
CA LEU A 378 22.08 -11.95 13.23
C LEU A 378 23.43 -12.22 12.55
N LYS A 379 24.18 -13.22 13.01
CA LYS A 379 25.40 -13.70 12.33
C LYS A 379 25.13 -14.06 10.87
N ARG A 380 24.05 -14.82 10.60
CA ARG A 380 23.68 -15.20 9.23
C ARG A 380 23.39 -13.98 8.35
N VAL A 381 22.71 -12.97 8.90
CA VAL A 381 22.45 -11.70 8.22
C VAL A 381 23.75 -11.00 7.85
N VAL A 382 24.62 -10.77 8.84
CA VAL A 382 25.91 -10.10 8.66
C VAL A 382 26.79 -10.82 7.64
N GLU A 383 26.94 -12.14 7.78
CA GLU A 383 27.77 -12.93 6.86
C GLU A 383 27.18 -12.97 5.44
N SER A 384 25.85 -12.97 5.30
CA SER A 384 25.20 -12.89 3.97
C SER A 384 25.41 -11.55 3.26
N ALA A 385 25.69 -10.48 4.02
CA ALA A 385 26.04 -9.17 3.49
C ALA A 385 27.54 -9.06 3.13
N GLY A 386 28.31 -10.15 3.27
CA GLY A 386 29.76 -10.15 3.07
C GLY A 386 30.56 -9.49 4.20
N LEU A 387 29.93 -9.27 5.36
CA LEU A 387 30.55 -8.63 6.53
C LEU A 387 31.07 -9.68 7.53
N SER A 388 32.11 -9.31 8.28
CA SER A 388 32.66 -10.19 9.32
C SER A 388 31.82 -10.15 10.59
N TRP A 389 31.35 -11.31 11.05
CA TRP A 389 30.67 -11.41 12.34
C TRP A 389 31.60 -11.10 13.54
N SER A 390 32.91 -11.37 13.43
CA SER A 390 33.83 -11.05 14.52
C SER A 390 33.92 -9.54 14.75
N GLU A 391 33.95 -8.77 13.67
CA GLU A 391 33.98 -7.31 13.69
C GLU A 391 32.61 -6.71 14.03
N ALA A 392 31.53 -7.21 13.42
CA ALA A 392 30.17 -6.72 13.70
C ALA A 392 29.82 -6.73 15.19
N LYS A 393 30.29 -7.74 15.94
CA LYS A 393 30.07 -7.80 17.41
C LYS A 393 30.61 -6.60 18.17
N LYS A 394 31.67 -5.95 17.67
CA LYS A 394 32.29 -4.77 18.30
C LYS A 394 31.40 -3.53 18.16
N HIS A 395 30.55 -3.50 17.14
CA HIS A 395 29.63 -2.40 16.82
C HIS A 395 28.19 -2.62 17.34
N LEU A 396 27.88 -3.81 17.87
CA LEU A 396 26.56 -4.08 18.42
C LEU A 396 26.26 -3.17 19.62
N GLY A 397 25.14 -2.46 19.55
CA GLY A 397 24.68 -1.57 20.62
C GLY A 397 25.20 -0.14 20.53
N GLU A 398 25.96 0.21 19.48
CA GLU A 398 26.20 1.60 19.12
C GLU A 398 24.88 2.33 18.89
N THR A 399 24.83 3.64 19.13
CA THR A 399 23.61 4.47 19.12
C THR A 399 23.57 5.51 18.01
N GLU A 400 24.63 5.65 17.22
CA GLU A 400 24.72 6.63 16.11
C GLU A 400 23.54 6.52 15.12
N TRP A 401 23.07 5.29 14.90
CA TRP A 401 21.92 5.00 14.05
C TRP A 401 20.61 5.69 14.50
N GLU A 402 20.44 5.99 15.79
CA GLU A 402 19.21 6.59 16.31
C GLU A 402 18.99 7.99 15.74
N ALA A 403 20.02 8.83 15.80
CA ALA A 403 19.99 10.18 15.25
C ALA A 403 19.83 10.15 13.73
N LEU A 404 20.58 9.28 13.05
CA LEU A 404 20.48 9.08 11.60
C LEU A 404 19.05 8.76 11.14
N LEU A 405 18.41 7.76 11.78
CA LEU A 405 17.05 7.34 11.43
C LEU A 405 16.01 8.41 11.76
N GLU A 406 16.21 9.19 12.82
CA GLU A 406 15.31 10.30 13.17
C GLU A 406 15.42 11.44 12.16
N THR A 407 16.63 11.82 11.72
CA THR A 407 16.83 12.78 10.63
C THR A 407 16.15 12.31 9.34
N ASN A 408 16.29 11.03 8.98
CA ASN A 408 15.59 10.47 7.83
C ASN A 408 14.06 10.52 7.98
N ARG A 409 13.55 10.21 9.17
CA ARG A 409 12.11 10.27 9.46
C ARG A 409 11.56 11.69 9.32
N LEU A 410 12.25 12.69 9.88
CA LEU A 410 11.85 14.09 9.78
C LEU A 410 11.83 14.54 8.31
N SER A 411 12.87 14.21 7.55
CA SER A 411 12.96 14.56 6.13
C SER A 411 11.91 13.88 5.25
N MET A 412 11.49 12.66 5.61
CA MET A 412 10.37 11.96 4.98
C MET A 412 9.04 12.70 5.25
N TYR A 413 8.81 13.16 6.49
CA TYR A 413 7.60 13.88 6.87
C TYR A 413 7.52 15.28 6.24
N GLU A 414 8.66 15.96 6.07
CA GLU A 414 8.74 17.23 5.34
C GLU A 414 8.24 17.10 3.90
N GLY A 415 8.44 15.93 3.27
CA GLY A 415 7.91 15.58 1.95
C GLY A 415 6.47 15.08 1.95
N GLY A 416 5.72 15.25 3.04
CA GLY A 416 4.35 14.74 3.17
C GLY A 416 4.25 13.20 3.25
N LEU A 417 5.36 12.48 3.44
CA LEU A 417 5.40 11.03 3.51
C LEU A 417 5.51 10.56 4.97
N TRP A 418 4.75 9.53 5.36
CA TRP A 418 4.76 8.99 6.74
C TRP A 418 4.95 7.47 6.81
N GLY A 419 4.59 6.79 5.71
CA GLY A 419 4.69 5.35 5.52
C GLY A 419 5.99 4.94 4.84
N VAL A 420 6.17 3.64 4.68
CA VAL A 420 7.31 3.03 3.98
C VAL A 420 6.84 1.79 3.21
N PRO A 421 7.52 1.38 2.12
CA PRO A 421 8.58 2.12 1.44
C PRO A 421 8.06 3.42 0.83
N SER A 422 8.89 4.47 0.85
CA SER A 422 8.60 5.73 0.15
C SER A 422 9.84 6.17 -0.63
N TYR A 423 9.61 7.02 -1.63
CA TYR A 423 10.63 7.51 -2.55
C TYR A 423 10.55 9.02 -2.67
N ARG A 424 11.71 9.65 -2.83
CA ARG A 424 11.81 11.04 -3.28
C ARG A 424 12.85 11.17 -4.38
N LEU A 425 12.46 11.76 -5.51
CA LEU A 425 13.35 11.99 -6.65
C LEU A 425 13.71 13.48 -6.70
N ILE A 426 15.01 13.76 -6.68
CA ILE A 426 15.58 15.11 -6.60
C ILE A 426 16.56 15.29 -7.75
N ASP A 427 16.64 16.48 -8.35
CA ASP A 427 17.69 16.78 -9.32
C ASP A 427 18.98 17.35 -8.70
N ALA A 428 19.98 17.58 -9.55
CA ALA A 428 21.26 18.18 -9.17
C ALA A 428 21.14 19.59 -8.55
N GLN A 429 20.02 20.31 -8.77
CA GLN A 429 19.75 21.62 -8.18
C GLN A 429 19.06 21.53 -6.81
N GLY A 430 18.72 20.32 -6.36
CA GLY A 430 17.98 20.09 -5.13
C GLY A 430 16.46 20.25 -5.29
N GLN A 431 15.95 20.36 -6.52
CA GLN A 431 14.52 20.44 -6.77
C GLN A 431 13.90 19.04 -6.73
N THR A 432 12.86 18.89 -5.90
CA THR A 432 12.04 17.68 -5.83
C THR A 432 11.12 17.58 -7.05
N HIS A 433 11.16 16.43 -7.73
CA HIS A 433 10.30 16.11 -8.88
C HIS A 433 9.20 15.09 -8.55
N LEU A 434 9.43 14.22 -7.56
CA LEU A 434 8.46 13.21 -7.13
C LEU A 434 8.63 12.87 -5.66
N GLU A 435 7.54 12.78 -4.91
CA GLU A 435 7.47 12.25 -3.53
C GLU A 435 6.33 11.25 -3.44
N ILE A 436 6.63 9.96 -3.34
CA ILE A 436 5.58 8.93 -3.43
C ILE A 436 5.75 7.80 -2.42
N TRP A 437 4.62 7.29 -1.91
CA TRP A 437 4.56 6.17 -0.98
C TRP A 437 4.03 4.91 -1.66
N GLY A 438 4.64 3.76 -1.36
CA GLY A 438 4.14 2.45 -1.76
C GLY A 438 5.12 1.66 -2.61
N GLN A 439 5.15 0.34 -2.41
CA GLN A 439 5.95 -0.57 -3.22
C GLN A 439 5.43 -0.69 -4.67
N ASP A 440 4.14 -0.48 -4.83
CA ASP A 440 3.35 -0.41 -6.06
C ASP A 440 3.43 0.96 -6.76
N ARG A 441 4.41 1.79 -6.38
CA ARG A 441 4.74 3.05 -7.07
C ARG A 441 6.16 3.08 -7.62
N LEU A 442 6.90 1.97 -7.57
CA LEU A 442 8.25 1.90 -8.17
C LEU A 442 8.22 2.17 -9.70
N TRP A 443 7.15 1.76 -10.38
CA TRP A 443 6.96 2.03 -11.81
C TRP A 443 6.84 3.54 -12.09
N LEU A 444 6.23 4.30 -11.18
CA LEU A 444 6.08 5.74 -11.29
C LEU A 444 7.43 6.44 -11.11
N VAL A 445 8.27 5.95 -10.19
CA VAL A 445 9.66 6.39 -10.04
C VAL A 445 10.45 6.15 -11.33
N ALA A 446 10.34 4.95 -11.91
CA ALA A 446 10.99 4.61 -13.18
C ALA A 446 10.52 5.50 -14.35
N ARG A 447 9.21 5.74 -14.44
CA ARG A 447 8.60 6.64 -15.42
C ARG A 447 9.13 8.07 -15.28
N GLU A 448 9.24 8.58 -14.04
CA GLU A 448 9.69 9.93 -13.81
C GLU A 448 11.18 10.13 -14.11
N ILE A 449 12.03 9.14 -13.76
CA ILE A 449 13.44 9.13 -14.18
C ILE A 449 13.55 9.17 -15.71
N ARG A 450 12.76 8.35 -16.43
CA ARG A 450 12.70 8.37 -17.91
C ARG A 450 12.30 9.75 -18.44
N ARG A 451 11.24 10.35 -17.90
CA ARG A 451 10.74 11.66 -18.32
C ARG A 451 11.81 12.73 -18.20
N LEU A 452 12.49 12.79 -17.05
CA LEU A 452 13.55 13.76 -16.76
C LEU A 452 14.80 13.52 -17.62
N HIS A 453 15.20 12.26 -17.80
CA HIS A 453 16.32 11.88 -18.66
C HIS A 453 16.09 12.29 -20.13
N ASN A 454 14.89 12.04 -20.65
CA ASN A 454 14.53 12.38 -22.03
C ASN A 454 14.44 13.89 -22.24
N ALA A 455 13.88 14.64 -21.28
CA ALA A 455 13.81 16.09 -21.34
C ALA A 455 15.20 16.75 -21.44
N ARG A 456 16.20 16.16 -20.76
CA ARG A 456 17.61 16.62 -20.80
C ARG A 456 18.35 16.17 -22.05
N SER A 457 18.08 14.98 -22.56
CA SER A 457 18.68 14.50 -23.82
C SER A 457 18.22 15.29 -25.05
N ALA A 458 17.07 15.99 -24.94
CA ALA A 458 16.52 16.85 -25.97
C ALA A 458 16.97 18.32 -25.88
N SER A 459 17.58 18.73 -24.77
CA SER A 459 18.14 20.08 -24.53
C SER A 459 19.64 20.11 -24.81
#